data_AF-A0A7V9MEF9-F1
#
_entry.id   AF-A0A7V9MEF9-F1
#
_cell.length_a   1.000
_cell.length_b   1.000
_cell.length_c   1.000
_cell.angle_alpha   90.00
_cell.angle_beta   90.00
_cell.angle_gamma   90.00
#
_symmetry.space_group_name_H-M   'P 1'
#
loop_
_entity.id
_entity.type
_entity.pdbx_description
1 polymer ?
#
loop_
_entity_poly.entity_id
_entity_poly.type
_entity_poly.pdbx_seq_one_letter_code
_entity_poly.pdbx_strand_id
1 'polypeptide(L)'
;MSKSEHKVVQYLNEARAHELALASTLRAHIAMTPRGEYRLGLEKHLGETREHARRLQARLRELGSSRNPLQAGFGLAQSVTG
;
A
#
# COMPACT_ATOMS: atom_id res chain seq x y z
N MET A 1 -3.25 9.80 -17.94
CA MET A 1 -2.94 10.38 -16.63
C MET A 1 -2.21 11.69 -16.84
N SER A 2 -2.46 12.68 -15.99
CA SER A 2 -1.72 13.93 -15.94
C SER A 2 -0.34 13.75 -15.26
N LYS A 3 0.57 14.70 -15.47
CA LYS A 3 1.88 14.75 -14.78
C LYS A 3 1.72 14.75 -13.25
N SER A 4 0.68 15.39 -12.73
CA SER A 4 0.38 15.43 -11.30
C SER A 4 -0.05 14.07 -10.77
N GLU A 5 -0.89 13.33 -11.51
CA GLU A 5 -1.31 11.98 -11.12
C GLU A 5 -0.12 11.01 -11.11
N HIS A 6 0.81 11.13 -12.07
CA HIS A 6 2.04 10.33 -12.07
C HIS A 6 2.87 10.56 -10.81
N LYS A 7 3.04 11.83 -10.40
CA LYS A 7 3.75 12.17 -9.16
C LYS A 7 3.05 11.62 -7.91
N VAL A 8 1.72 11.66 -7.87
CA VAL A 8 0.95 11.07 -6.76
C VAL A 8 1.22 9.56 -6.67
N VAL A 9 1.14 8.83 -7.79
CA VAL A 9 1.44 7.40 -7.82
C VAL A 9 2.89 7.12 -7.42
N GLN A 10 3.84 7.94 -7.87
CA GLN A 10 5.24 7.83 -7.46
C GLN A 10 5.38 7.95 -5.94
N TYR A 11 4.86 9.03 -5.33
CA TYR A 11 4.98 9.25 -3.89
C TYR A 11 4.24 8.20 -3.06
N LEU A 12 3.13 7.66 -3.55
CA LEU A 12 2.45 6.55 -2.87
C LEU A 12 3.29 5.26 -2.89
N ASN A 13 4.03 5.00 -3.96
CA ASN A 13 4.98 3.88 -4.00
C ASN A 13 6.16 4.09 -3.05
N GLU A 14 6.74 5.29 -3.03
CA GLU A 14 7.83 5.65 -2.11
C GLU A 14 7.38 5.53 -0.65
N ALA A 15 6.22 6.10 -0.30
CA ALA A 15 5.63 5.99 1.03
C ALA A 15 5.42 4.52 1.44
N ARG A 16 4.90 3.68 0.54
CA ARG A 16 4.71 2.25 0.83
C ARG A 16 6.04 1.54 1.05
N ALA A 17 7.08 1.86 0.28
CA ALA A 17 8.42 1.30 0.47
C ALA A 17 8.99 1.68 1.85
N HIS A 18 8.80 2.93 2.28
CA HIS A 18 9.19 3.38 3.61
C HIS A 18 8.45 2.64 4.73
N GLU A 19 7.13 2.46 4.62
CA GLU A 19 6.36 1.69 5.62
C GLU A 19 6.84 0.23 5.72
N LEU A 20 7.18 -0.42 4.60
CA LEU A 20 7.73 -1.78 4.61
C LEU A 20 9.12 -1.85 5.25
N ALA A 21 9.97 -0.87 4.98
CA ALA A 21 11.29 -0.77 5.62
C ALA A 21 11.15 -0.56 7.13
N LEU A 22 10.28 0.37 7.55
CA LEU A 22 9.99 0.65 8.96
C LEU A 22 9.43 -0.59 9.67
N ALA A 23 8.52 -1.35 9.03
CA ALA A 23 8.00 -2.60 9.60
C ALA A 23 9.11 -3.65 9.84
N SER A 24 10.12 -3.69 8.97
CA SER A 24 11.29 -4.55 9.16
C SER A 24 12.12 -4.10 10.38
N THR A 25 12.38 -2.80 10.50
CA THR A 25 13.10 -2.20 11.63
C THR A 25 12.38 -2.43 12.96
N LEU A 26 11.06 -2.20 13.00
CA LEU A 26 10.25 -2.44 14.21
C LEU A 26 10.28 -3.89 14.64
N ARG A 27 10.19 -4.85 13.71
CA ARG A 27 10.36 -6.28 14.02
C ARG A 27 11.73 -6.58 14.65
N ALA A 28 12.81 -6.02 14.10
CA ALA A 28 14.14 -6.21 14.64
C ALA A 28 14.25 -5.65 16.07
N HIS A 29 13.72 -4.45 16.31
CA HIS A 29 13.71 -3.85 17.65
C HIS A 29 12.88 -4.66 18.65
N ILE A 30 11.68 -5.12 18.26
CA ILE A 30 10.83 -5.96 19.10
C ILE A 30 11.56 -7.25 19.49
N ALA A 31 12.33 -7.87 18.59
CA ALA A 31 13.07 -9.10 18.91
C ALA A 31 14.12 -8.92 20.02
N MET A 32 14.69 -7.71 20.14
CA MET A 32 15.72 -7.38 21.13
C MET A 32 15.18 -6.69 22.39
N THR A 33 13.89 -6.36 22.42
CA THR A 33 13.27 -5.58 23.51
C THR A 33 12.61 -6.50 24.55
N PRO A 34 13.02 -6.42 25.83
CA PRO A 34 12.35 -7.12 26.93
C PRO A 34 10.86 -6.78 27.03
N ARG A 35 10.08 -7.61 27.75
CA ARG A 35 8.66 -7.33 27.97
C ARG A 35 8.46 -6.05 28.80
N GLY A 36 7.42 -5.30 28.46
CA GLY A 36 7.03 -4.06 29.14
C GLY A 36 6.33 -3.08 28.20
N GLU A 37 5.91 -1.94 28.73
CA GLU A 37 5.16 -0.91 28.00
C GLU A 37 5.86 -0.43 26.72
N TYR A 38 7.19 -0.33 26.74
CA TYR A 38 7.96 0.05 25.56
C TYR A 38 7.80 -0.96 24.42
N ARG A 39 7.86 -2.26 24.73
CA ARG A 39 7.65 -3.33 23.74
C ARG A 39 6.22 -3.29 23.20
N LEU A 40 5.23 -3.07 24.06
CA LEU A 40 3.83 -2.95 23.65
C LEU A 40 3.64 -1.77 22.68
N GLY A 41 4.31 -0.64 22.94
CA GLY A 41 4.35 0.50 22.02
C GLY A 41 4.93 0.14 20.65
N LEU A 42 6.05 -0.59 20.61
CA LEU A 42 6.66 -1.06 19.36
C LEU A 42 5.74 -2.02 18.59
N GLU A 43 5.08 -2.97 19.28
CA GLU A 43 4.16 -3.92 18.67
C GLU A 43 2.91 -3.22 18.10
N LYS A 44 2.36 -2.24 18.84
CA LYS A 44 1.27 -1.38 18.36
C LYS A 44 1.69 -0.63 17.10
N HIS A 45 2.86 0.00 17.13
CA HIS A 45 3.36 0.77 15.98
C HIS A 45 3.62 -0.13 14.77
N LEU A 46 4.15 -1.34 14.96
CA LEU A 46 4.30 -2.32 13.88
C LEU A 46 2.95 -2.67 13.23
N GLY A 47 1.89 -2.79 14.03
CA GLY A 47 0.53 -2.98 13.54
C GLY A 47 0.06 -1.80 12.66
N GLU A 48 0.24 -0.58 13.15
CA GLU A 48 -0.12 0.66 12.45
C GLU A 48 0.63 0.80 11.11
N THR A 49 1.96 0.65 11.12
CA THR A 49 2.83 0.68 9.93
C THR A 49 2.41 -0.34 8.88
N ARG A 50 2.10 -1.58 9.30
CA ARG A 50 1.62 -2.61 8.38
C ARG A 50 0.27 -2.25 7.77
N GLU A 51 -0.64 -1.70 8.57
CA GLU A 51 -1.93 -1.25 8.08
C GLU A 51 -1.79 -0.07 7.11
N HIS A 52 -0.89 0.87 7.39
CA HIS A 52 -0.57 1.97 6.48
C HIS A 52 -0.08 1.45 5.12
N ALA A 53 0.87 0.51 5.12
CA ALA A 53 1.35 -0.11 3.89
C ALA A 53 0.24 -0.78 3.07
N ARG A 54 -0.73 -1.43 3.73
CA ARG A 54 -1.91 -2.03 3.06
C ARG A 54 -2.83 -0.98 2.46
N ARG A 55 -3.12 0.10 3.19
CA ARG A 55 -3.96 1.21 2.68
C ARG A 55 -3.33 1.90 1.48
N LEU A 56 -2.01 2.13 1.52
CA LEU A 56 -1.26 2.66 0.37
C LEU A 56 -1.32 1.72 -0.84
N GLN A 57 -1.19 0.40 -0.62
CA GLN A 57 -1.33 -0.59 -1.68
C GLN A 57 -2.75 -0.60 -2.29
N ALA A 58 -3.79 -0.53 -1.44
CA ALA A 58 -5.17 -0.45 -1.90
C ALA A 58 -5.40 0.79 -2.77
N ARG A 59 -4.90 1.95 -2.33
CA ARG A 59 -4.98 3.19 -3.10
C ARG A 59 -4.23 3.12 -4.43
N LEU A 60 -3.05 2.52 -4.46
CA LEU A 60 -2.30 2.28 -5.70
C LEU A 60 -3.08 1.38 -6.66
N ARG A 61 -3.75 0.34 -6.15
CA ARG A 61 -4.62 -0.54 -6.97
C ARG A 61 -5.83 0.20 -7.51
N GLU A 62 -6.47 1.07 -6.72
CA GLU A 62 -7.57 1.92 -7.18
C GLU A 62 -7.11 2.83 -8.32
N LEU A 63 -6.01 3.55 -8.13
CA LEU A 63 -5.46 4.46 -9.16
C LEU A 63 -5.03 3.69 -10.43
N GLY A 64 -4.51 2.46 -10.28
CA GLY A 64 -4.20 1.58 -11.41
C GLY A 64 -5.43 0.99 -12.10
N SER A 65 -6.47 0.65 -11.34
CA SER A 65 -7.72 0.08 -11.86
C SER A 65 -8.63 1.12 -12.48
N SER A 66 -8.62 2.38 -12.02
CA SER A 66 -9.26 3.54 -12.67
C SER A 66 -8.71 3.81 -14.07
N ARG A 67 -7.57 3.21 -14.43
CA ARG A 67 -7.01 3.23 -15.78
C ARG A 67 -7.62 2.15 -16.69
N ASN A 68 -8.18 1.09 -16.13
CA ASN A 68 -8.73 -0.07 -16.83
C ASN A 68 -10.28 -0.20 -16.90
N PRO A 69 -11.13 0.73 -16.43
CA PRO A 69 -12.59 0.52 -16.45
C PRO A 69 -13.12 0.61 -17.89
N LEU A 70 -12.44 1.37 -18.77
CA LEU A 70 -12.78 1.43 -20.19
C LEU A 70 -12.42 0.14 -20.94
N GLN A 71 -11.36 -0.59 -20.56
CA GLN A 71 -11.06 -1.91 -21.14
C GLN A 71 -12.00 -3.00 -20.61
N ALA A 72 -12.36 -2.95 -19.33
CA ALA A 72 -13.31 -3.89 -18.74
C ALA A 72 -14.72 -3.77 -19.37
N GLY A 73 -15.16 -2.55 -19.70
CA GLY A 73 -16.43 -2.32 -20.41
C GLY A 73 -16.41 -2.73 -21.89
N PHE A 74 -15.31 -2.49 -22.61
CA PHE A 74 -15.22 -2.83 -24.03
C PHE A 74 -15.12 -4.34 -24.30
N GLY A 75 -14.44 -5.10 -23.43
CA GLY A 75 -14.30 -6.55 -23.56
C GLY A 75 -15.62 -7.33 -23.40
N LEU A 76 -16.61 -6.76 -22.71
CA LEU A 76 -17.94 -7.36 -22.56
C LEU A 76 -18.84 -7.11 -23.78
N ALA A 77 -18.66 -5.98 -24.49
CA ALA A 77 -19.44 -5.69 -25.69
C ALA A 77 -19.03 -6.55 -26.90
N GLN A 78 -17.74 -6.89 -27.02
CA GLN A 78 -17.23 -7.73 -28.11
C GLN A 78 -17.55 -9.22 -27.93
N SER A 79 -17.81 -9.71 -26.71
CA SER A 79 -18.11 -11.13 -26.45
C SER A 79 -19.60 -11.50 -26.57
N VAL A 80 -20.49 -10.50 -26.61
CA VAL A 80 -21.95 -10.70 -26.75
C VAL A 80 -22.42 -10.57 -28.21
N THR A 81 -21.56 -10.07 -29.10
CA THR A 81 -21.87 -9.87 -30.54
C THR A 81 -21.13 -10.84 -31.47
N GLY A 82 -20.45 -11.85 -30.92
CA GLY A 82 -19.73 -12.91 -31.66
C GLY A 82 -20.36 -14.28 -31.46
#